data_AF-V5WIX6-F1
#
_entry.id   AF-V5WIX6-F1
#
_cell.length_a   1.000
_cell.length_b   1.000
_cell.length_c   1.000
_cell.angle_alpha   90.00
_cell.angle_beta   90.00
_cell.angle_gamma   90.00
#
_symmetry.space_group_name_H-M   'P 1'
#
loop_
_entity.id
_entity.type
_entity.pdbx_description
1 polymer ?
#
loop_
_entity_poly.entity_id
_entity_poly.type
_entity_poly.pdbx_seq_one_letter_code
_entity_poly.pdbx_strand_id
1 'polypeptide(L)'
;MKKAFLIAVLLVAAAVLVSCGSDSDNQSAETQEAASGEGILVENAFYYTHVNGHEEETEMVAFVPFEYEQLETVKYQVVYIACTCRGPQVNYWSVAYVELSKEDGSVTFISWDDDSSGHYTAGMYGDSYVTWDGIPAHELLMQYTEDNLMGGTQEDINAIEPMHGEVDAYTGATVTPNNAVRMLQGLFEYHNERYM
;
A
#
# COMPACT_ATOMS: atom_id res chain seq x y z
N MET A 1 -37.22 -45.80 30.15
CA MET A 1 -35.81 -45.37 30.00
C MET A 1 -35.52 -44.68 28.66
N LYS A 2 -35.99 -45.19 27.50
CA LYS A 2 -35.77 -44.51 26.18
C LYS A 2 -36.39 -43.10 26.06
N LYS A 3 -37.53 -42.85 26.69
CA LYS A 3 -38.20 -41.52 26.67
C LYS A 3 -37.46 -40.44 27.47
N ALA A 4 -36.80 -40.82 28.57
CA ALA A 4 -36.00 -39.90 29.38
C ALA A 4 -34.68 -39.52 28.69
N PHE A 5 -34.08 -40.47 27.97
CA PHE A 5 -32.87 -40.23 27.17
C PHE A 5 -33.15 -39.29 25.99
N LEU A 6 -34.28 -39.45 25.30
CA LEU A 6 -34.68 -38.53 24.21
C LEU A 6 -34.94 -37.10 24.70
N ILE A 7 -35.52 -36.93 25.89
CA ILE A 7 -35.76 -35.60 26.48
C ILE A 7 -34.43 -34.94 26.88
N ALA A 8 -33.48 -35.69 27.43
CA ALA A 8 -32.16 -35.17 27.78
C ALA A 8 -31.35 -34.73 26.55
N VAL A 9 -31.41 -35.50 25.46
CA VAL A 9 -30.74 -35.14 24.20
C VAL A 9 -31.37 -33.89 23.57
N LEU A 10 -32.71 -33.74 23.65
CA LEU A 10 -33.40 -32.56 23.13
C LEU A 10 -33.10 -31.29 23.94
N LEU A 11 -32.93 -31.41 25.26
CA LEU A 11 -32.56 -30.30 26.15
C LEU A 11 -31.12 -29.83 25.92
N VAL A 12 -30.18 -30.75 25.67
CA VAL A 12 -28.79 -30.39 25.34
C VAL A 12 -28.73 -29.76 23.94
N ALA A 13 -29.48 -30.27 22.96
CA ALA A 13 -29.54 -29.68 21.62
C ALA A 13 -30.18 -28.28 21.60
N ALA A 14 -31.17 -28.02 22.46
CA ALA A 14 -31.77 -26.70 22.61
C ALA A 14 -30.83 -25.69 23.29
N ALA A 15 -29.98 -26.13 24.23
CA ALA A 15 -29.01 -25.27 24.91
C ALA A 15 -27.87 -24.80 23.99
N VAL A 16 -27.50 -25.57 22.97
CA VAL A 16 -26.44 -25.17 22.00
C VAL A 16 -26.96 -24.13 20.99
N LEU A 17 -28.26 -24.01 20.79
CA LEU A 17 -28.87 -23.09 19.81
C LEU A 17 -29.20 -21.69 20.37
N VAL A 18 -29.00 -21.45 21.67
CA VAL A 18 -29.36 -20.17 22.34
C VAL A 18 -28.12 -19.29 22.62
N SER A 19 -26.92 -19.68 22.21
CA SER A 19 -25.69 -18.91 22.47
C SER A 19 -25.32 -17.84 21.42
N CYS A 20 -26.16 -17.57 20.43
CA CYS A 20 -25.97 -16.43 19.52
C CYS A 20 -27.29 -15.64 19.42
N GLY A 21 -27.54 -14.79 20.40
CA GLY A 21 -28.71 -13.91 20.48
C GLY A 21 -28.38 -12.67 21.29
N SER A 22 -27.68 -11.74 20.63
CA SER A 22 -27.49 -10.32 20.95
C SER A 22 -28.21 -9.74 22.17
N ASP A 23 -27.43 -9.27 23.14
CA ASP A 23 -27.84 -8.21 24.05
C ASP A 23 -28.32 -7.02 23.22
N SER A 24 -29.60 -6.72 23.35
CA SER A 24 -30.25 -5.53 22.81
C SER A 24 -30.53 -4.61 23.98
N ASP A 25 -29.49 -3.88 24.41
CA ASP A 25 -29.68 -2.69 25.24
C ASP A 25 -29.50 -1.45 24.37
N ASN A 26 -30.56 -0.65 24.43
CA ASN A 26 -30.85 0.50 23.61
C ASN A 26 -29.96 1.67 24.07
N GLN A 27 -28.86 1.92 23.35
CA GLN A 27 -28.10 3.16 23.50
C GLN A 27 -27.85 3.79 22.12
N SER A 28 -28.30 5.04 22.05
CA SER A 28 -28.24 6.01 20.95
C SER A 28 -27.02 5.88 20.03
N ALA A 29 -27.29 5.94 18.73
CA ALA A 29 -26.29 6.06 17.66
C ALA A 29 -25.49 7.37 17.80
N GLU A 30 -24.39 7.30 18.54
CA GLU A 30 -23.20 8.07 18.23
C GLU A 30 -22.29 7.17 17.41
N THR A 31 -21.88 7.62 16.24
CA THR A 31 -20.86 6.95 15.42
C THR A 31 -19.54 7.03 16.15
N GLN A 32 -19.34 6.15 17.12
CA GLN A 32 -18.03 5.86 17.67
C GLN A 32 -17.30 5.01 16.63
N GLU A 33 -16.29 5.60 15.99
CA GLU A 33 -15.25 4.82 15.34
C GLU A 33 -14.77 3.77 16.34
N ALA A 34 -14.83 2.50 15.94
CA ALA A 34 -14.34 1.41 16.76
C ALA A 34 -12.82 1.58 16.95
N ALA A 35 -12.42 2.21 18.04
CA ALA A 35 -11.09 2.05 18.59
C ALA A 35 -10.98 0.66 19.24
N SER A 36 -10.85 -0.38 18.42
CA SER A 36 -10.21 -1.64 18.79
C SER A 36 -8.79 -1.60 18.19
N GLY A 37 -7.72 -1.43 18.95
CA GLY A 37 -7.30 -2.35 20.01
C GLY A 37 -6.55 -3.51 19.34
N GLU A 38 -5.23 -3.37 19.22
CA GLU A 38 -4.27 -4.25 18.51
C GLU A 38 -4.47 -4.33 16.99
N GLY A 39 -3.89 -3.36 16.27
CA GLY A 39 -3.58 -3.55 14.86
C GLY A 39 -2.70 -4.79 14.69
N ILE A 40 -2.89 -5.53 13.59
CA ILE A 40 -1.97 -6.61 13.22
C ILE A 40 -0.59 -5.99 13.11
N LEU A 41 0.35 -6.41 13.96
CA LEU A 41 1.77 -6.09 13.78
C LEU A 41 2.22 -6.83 12.52
N VAL A 42 2.35 -6.10 11.42
CA VAL A 42 2.91 -6.62 10.19
C VAL A 42 4.40 -6.30 10.23
N GLU A 43 5.24 -7.32 10.48
CA GLU A 43 6.70 -7.17 10.51
C GLU A 43 7.26 -6.67 9.16
N ASN A 44 6.50 -6.92 8.08
CA ASN A 44 6.80 -6.52 6.71
C ASN A 44 5.94 -5.33 6.29
N ALA A 45 6.03 -4.23 7.04
CA ALA A 45 5.37 -2.97 6.73
C ALA A 45 6.22 -1.78 7.21
N PHE A 46 6.04 -0.64 6.57
CA PHE A 46 6.67 0.61 6.94
C PHE A 46 5.72 1.79 6.75
N TYR A 47 6.02 2.90 7.41
CA TYR A 47 5.26 4.14 7.26
C TYR A 47 5.87 5.01 6.18
N TYR A 48 5.02 5.74 5.46
CA TYR A 48 5.43 6.80 4.56
C TYR A 48 4.46 7.98 4.66
N THR A 49 4.96 9.18 4.41
CA THR A 49 4.13 10.37 4.32
C THR A 49 3.40 10.33 2.99
N HIS A 50 2.08 10.20 2.98
CA HIS A 50 1.25 10.28 1.78
C HIS A 50 0.74 11.71 1.59
N VAL A 51 0.73 12.22 0.36
CA VAL A 51 0.13 13.52 -0.01
C VAL A 51 -1.12 13.32 -0.87
N ASN A 52 -2.21 14.01 -0.56
CA ASN A 52 -3.45 13.97 -1.35
C ASN A 52 -3.54 15.08 -2.40
N GLY A 53 -4.63 15.10 -3.18
CA GLY A 53 -4.87 16.12 -4.23
C GLY A 53 -5.12 17.54 -3.73
N HIS A 54 -5.24 17.73 -2.41
CA HIS A 54 -5.33 19.02 -1.73
C HIS A 54 -4.04 19.36 -0.97
N GLU A 55 -2.94 18.64 -1.26
CA GLU A 55 -1.63 18.84 -0.63
C GLU A 55 -1.62 18.54 0.88
N GLU A 56 -2.63 17.85 1.40
CA GLU A 56 -2.64 17.41 2.78
C GLU A 56 -1.77 16.16 2.93
N GLU A 57 -0.86 16.22 3.89
CA GLU A 57 0.04 15.13 4.24
C GLU A 57 -0.53 14.29 5.38
N THR A 58 -0.49 12.98 5.21
CA THR A 58 -0.97 12.01 6.19
C THR A 58 -0.01 10.83 6.23
N GLU A 59 0.36 10.37 7.42
CA GLU A 59 1.14 9.14 7.56
C GLU A 59 0.27 7.92 7.19
N MET A 60 0.79 7.07 6.30
CA MET A 60 0.13 5.85 5.84
C MET A 60 1.07 4.66 5.94
N VAL A 61 0.50 3.46 5.96
CA VAL A 61 1.23 2.20 5.99
C VAL A 61 1.37 1.66 4.58
N ALA A 62 2.60 1.33 4.19
CA ALA A 62 2.89 0.46 3.05
C ALA A 62 3.17 -0.96 3.54
N PHE A 63 2.74 -1.96 2.77
CA PHE A 63 2.94 -3.38 3.08
C PHE A 63 3.92 -4.01 2.10
N VAL A 64 4.76 -4.93 2.60
CA VAL A 64 5.76 -5.65 1.80
C VAL A 64 5.36 -7.14 1.72
N PRO A 65 4.44 -7.53 0.81
CA PRO A 65 4.01 -8.92 0.69
C PRO A 65 5.09 -9.86 0.13
N PHE A 66 6.11 -9.32 -0.53
CA PHE A 66 7.25 -10.09 -1.05
C PHE A 66 8.55 -9.35 -0.78
N GLU A 67 9.50 -10.08 -0.23
CA GLU A 67 10.85 -9.62 0.08
C GLU A 67 11.81 -10.78 -0.16
N TYR A 68 12.87 -10.56 -0.93
CA TYR A 68 13.86 -11.59 -1.22
C TYR A 68 15.26 -11.02 -1.40
N GLU A 69 16.15 -11.40 -0.50
CA GLU A 69 17.57 -11.03 -0.53
C GLU A 69 18.34 -11.86 -1.57
N GLN A 70 19.09 -11.18 -2.42
CA GLN A 70 20.05 -11.75 -3.36
C GLN A 70 21.48 -11.38 -2.95
N LEU A 71 22.45 -11.80 -3.75
CA LEU A 71 23.86 -11.49 -3.50
C LEU A 71 24.11 -9.98 -3.53
N GLU A 72 23.61 -9.29 -4.56
CA GLU A 72 23.90 -7.87 -4.83
C GLU A 72 22.69 -6.96 -4.60
N THR A 73 21.46 -7.49 -4.60
CA THR A 73 20.23 -6.71 -4.48
C THR A 73 19.24 -7.34 -3.50
N VAL A 74 18.26 -6.58 -3.07
CA VAL A 74 17.06 -7.09 -2.39
C VAL A 74 15.83 -6.71 -3.21
N LYS A 75 14.96 -7.68 -3.46
CA LYS A 75 13.73 -7.52 -4.24
C LYS A 75 12.54 -7.33 -3.32
N TYR A 76 11.65 -6.41 -3.70
CA TYR A 76 10.45 -6.07 -2.96
C TYR A 76 9.24 -6.03 -3.88
N GLN A 77 8.09 -6.49 -3.39
CA GLN A 77 6.80 -5.95 -3.81
C GLN A 77 6.30 -5.07 -2.68
N VAL A 78 5.89 -3.83 -3.00
CA VAL A 78 5.39 -2.87 -2.03
C VAL A 78 3.99 -2.42 -2.42
N VAL A 79 3.04 -2.67 -1.52
CA VAL A 79 1.63 -2.32 -1.66
C VAL A 79 1.38 -1.02 -0.91
N TYR A 80 1.00 0.03 -1.65
CA TYR A 80 0.84 1.38 -1.09
C TYR A 80 -0.29 2.14 -1.79
N ILE A 81 -0.75 3.24 -1.19
CA ILE A 81 -1.74 4.14 -1.79
C ILE A 81 -1.00 5.20 -2.61
N ALA A 82 -1.17 5.18 -3.94
CA ALA A 82 -0.53 6.14 -4.84
C ALA A 82 -1.31 7.45 -4.97
N CYS A 83 -2.64 7.41 -4.90
CA CYS A 83 -3.50 8.57 -5.07
C CYS A 83 -4.68 8.48 -4.09
N THR A 84 -5.20 9.61 -3.63
CA THR A 84 -6.51 9.71 -2.94
C THR A 84 -7.40 10.80 -3.53
N CYS A 85 -7.02 11.34 -4.70
CA CYS A 85 -7.72 12.46 -5.34
C CYS A 85 -9.08 12.09 -5.93
N ARG A 86 -9.33 10.78 -6.08
CA ARG A 86 -10.54 10.24 -6.68
C ARG A 86 -11.19 9.24 -5.74
N GLY A 87 -12.50 9.12 -5.85
CA GLY A 87 -13.26 8.19 -5.02
C GLY A 87 -12.80 6.73 -5.19
N PRO A 88 -13.08 5.87 -4.20
CA PRO A 88 -12.55 4.50 -4.13
C PRO A 88 -12.99 3.59 -5.30
N GLN A 89 -13.98 4.00 -6.08
CA GLN A 89 -14.43 3.25 -7.26
C GLN A 89 -13.39 3.20 -8.41
N VAL A 90 -12.42 4.13 -8.40
CA VAL A 90 -11.41 4.29 -9.47
C VAL A 90 -10.01 4.51 -8.90
N ASN A 91 -9.81 4.11 -7.65
CA ASN A 91 -8.58 4.38 -6.93
C ASN A 91 -8.26 3.18 -6.03
N TYR A 92 -7.38 2.34 -6.54
CA TYR A 92 -6.97 1.10 -5.90
C TYR A 92 -5.54 1.25 -5.37
N TRP A 93 -5.14 0.33 -4.52
CA TRP A 93 -3.76 0.28 -4.05
C TRP A 93 -2.84 -0.09 -5.21
N SER A 94 -1.69 0.56 -5.28
CA SER A 94 -0.64 0.23 -6.25
C SER A 94 0.30 -0.81 -5.65
N VAL A 95 0.86 -1.66 -6.50
CA VAL A 95 1.95 -2.57 -6.16
C VAL A 95 3.17 -2.19 -6.96
N ALA A 96 4.20 -1.65 -6.30
CA ALA A 96 5.50 -1.41 -6.92
C ALA A 96 6.39 -2.65 -6.75
N TYR A 97 7.02 -3.09 -7.82
CA TYR A 97 8.16 -3.98 -7.76
C TYR A 97 9.43 -3.15 -7.71
N VAL A 98 10.28 -3.37 -6.69
CA VAL A 98 11.49 -2.57 -6.46
C VAL A 98 12.68 -3.50 -6.20
N GLU A 99 13.81 -3.20 -6.80
CA GLU A 99 15.10 -3.80 -6.46
C GLU A 99 16.05 -2.73 -5.95
N LEU A 100 16.62 -2.96 -4.77
CA LEU A 100 17.61 -2.06 -4.16
C LEU A 100 18.96 -2.75 -4.07
N SER A 101 20.02 -2.02 -4.43
CA SER A 101 21.41 -2.43 -4.31
C SER A 101 21.81 -2.60 -2.85
N LYS A 102 22.55 -3.66 -2.52
CA LYS A 102 23.15 -3.86 -1.20
C LYS A 102 24.51 -3.17 -1.03
N GLU A 103 25.06 -2.61 -2.11
CA GLU A 103 26.34 -1.89 -2.05
C GLU A 103 26.15 -0.48 -1.49
N ASP A 104 25.13 0.23 -1.97
CA ASP A 104 24.89 1.65 -1.70
C ASP A 104 23.41 1.98 -1.48
N GLY A 105 22.53 0.98 -1.45
CA GLY A 105 21.10 1.17 -1.30
C GLY A 105 20.37 1.65 -2.55
N SER A 106 21.05 1.92 -3.68
CA SER A 106 20.45 2.56 -4.85
C SER A 106 19.33 1.76 -5.52
N VAL A 107 18.38 2.44 -6.18
CA VAL A 107 17.31 1.79 -6.95
C VAL A 107 17.86 1.18 -8.24
N THR A 108 18.04 -0.14 -8.27
CA THR A 108 18.52 -0.82 -9.49
C THR A 108 17.39 -1.10 -10.48
N PHE A 109 16.16 -1.23 -9.98
CA PHE A 109 14.96 -1.39 -10.80
C PHE A 109 13.70 -1.00 -10.03
N ILE A 110 12.75 -0.37 -10.70
CA ILE A 110 11.40 -0.13 -10.18
C ILE A 110 10.36 -0.16 -11.31
N SER A 111 9.20 -0.75 -11.05
CA SER A 111 8.12 -0.92 -12.02
C SER A 111 6.77 -1.14 -11.34
N TRP A 112 5.68 -0.80 -12.04
CA TRP A 112 4.30 -1.15 -11.66
C TRP A 112 3.69 -2.23 -12.57
N ASP A 113 4.50 -2.85 -13.42
CA ASP A 113 4.12 -3.91 -14.35
C ASP A 113 5.01 -5.14 -14.15
N ASP A 114 5.99 -5.34 -15.03
CA ASP A 114 6.84 -6.51 -15.03
C ASP A 114 8.06 -6.35 -14.13
N ASP A 115 8.63 -7.48 -13.74
CA ASP A 115 9.92 -7.57 -13.06
C ASP A 115 11.09 -7.17 -13.96
N SER A 116 12.29 -7.07 -13.38
CA SER A 116 13.51 -6.69 -14.12
C SER A 116 13.90 -7.66 -15.23
N SER A 117 13.37 -8.89 -15.23
CA SER A 117 13.58 -9.86 -16.31
C SER A 117 12.60 -9.69 -17.48
N GLY A 118 11.49 -8.95 -17.30
CA GLY A 118 10.44 -8.82 -18.30
C GLY A 118 9.67 -10.13 -18.55
N HIS A 119 9.68 -11.06 -17.59
CA HIS A 119 9.03 -12.36 -17.73
C HIS A 119 7.84 -12.55 -16.80
N TYR A 120 7.76 -11.76 -15.72
CA TYR A 120 6.71 -11.89 -14.72
C TYR A 120 6.09 -10.55 -14.41
N THR A 121 4.76 -10.49 -14.37
CA THR A 121 4.03 -9.35 -13.82
C THR A 121 4.20 -9.35 -12.30
N ALA A 122 4.91 -8.35 -11.79
CA ALA A 122 5.28 -8.22 -10.39
C ALA A 122 4.69 -6.96 -9.73
N GLY A 123 4.14 -6.03 -10.52
CA GLY A 123 3.48 -4.83 -10.06
C GLY A 123 2.01 -4.76 -10.46
N MET A 124 1.37 -3.70 -10.00
CA MET A 124 0.04 -3.29 -10.44
C MET A 124 -0.08 -1.77 -10.30
N TYR A 125 -0.38 -1.08 -11.39
CA TYR A 125 -0.75 0.33 -11.36
C TYR A 125 -2.19 0.50 -10.85
N GLY A 126 -2.36 1.12 -9.67
CA GLY A 126 -3.64 1.26 -8.97
C GLY A 126 -4.44 2.54 -9.25
N ASP A 127 -3.89 3.46 -10.04
CA ASP A 127 -4.51 4.75 -10.38
C ASP A 127 -5.13 4.72 -11.79
N SER A 128 -5.77 5.81 -12.19
CA SER A 128 -6.38 5.93 -13.51
C SER A 128 -5.37 5.93 -14.64
N TYR A 129 -5.64 5.18 -15.71
CA TYR A 129 -4.77 5.13 -16.89
C TYR A 129 -4.66 6.44 -17.67
N VAL A 130 -5.60 7.37 -17.50
CA VAL A 130 -5.59 8.67 -18.17
C VAL A 130 -5.82 9.81 -17.20
N THR A 131 -5.10 10.90 -17.42
CA THR A 131 -5.36 12.21 -16.81
C THR A 131 -6.69 12.79 -17.30
N TRP A 132 -7.12 13.89 -16.70
CA TRP A 132 -8.37 14.56 -17.07
C TRP A 132 -8.35 15.15 -18.50
N ASP A 133 -7.17 15.44 -19.05
CA ASP A 133 -6.93 15.91 -20.42
C ASP A 133 -6.57 14.78 -21.40
N GLY A 134 -6.59 13.52 -20.94
CA GLY A 134 -6.47 12.33 -21.79
C GLY A 134 -5.04 11.83 -22.03
N ILE A 135 -4.06 12.34 -21.28
CA ILE A 135 -2.67 11.88 -21.33
C ILE A 135 -2.55 10.53 -20.60
N PRO A 136 -1.82 9.54 -21.13
CA PRO A 136 -1.59 8.26 -20.45
C PRO A 136 -0.80 8.45 -19.14
N ALA A 137 -1.50 8.42 -18.00
CA ALA A 137 -0.92 8.73 -16.69
C ALA A 137 0.10 7.66 -16.23
N HIS A 138 -0.09 6.41 -16.64
CA HIS A 138 0.87 5.35 -16.38
C HIS A 138 2.19 5.57 -17.11
N GLU A 139 2.15 5.98 -18.38
CA GLU A 139 3.36 6.28 -19.16
C GLU A 139 4.13 7.47 -18.57
N LEU A 140 3.40 8.47 -18.08
CA LEU A 140 3.97 9.59 -17.34
C LEU A 140 4.71 9.15 -16.06
N LEU A 141 4.12 8.24 -15.27
CA LEU A 141 4.80 7.68 -14.10
C LEU A 141 6.07 6.93 -14.49
N MET A 142 6.00 6.10 -15.53
CA MET A 142 7.16 5.35 -16.02
C MET A 142 8.28 6.27 -16.51
N GLN A 143 7.93 7.34 -17.24
CA GLN A 143 8.88 8.35 -17.67
C GLN A 143 9.53 9.06 -16.48
N TYR A 144 8.73 9.51 -15.51
CA TYR A 144 9.24 10.13 -14.29
C TYR A 144 10.21 9.21 -13.54
N THR A 145 9.88 7.92 -13.49
CA THR A 145 10.67 6.88 -12.83
C THR A 145 12.04 6.71 -13.48
N GLU A 146 12.08 6.63 -14.81
CA GLU A 146 13.33 6.55 -15.57
C GLU A 146 14.19 7.81 -15.40
N ASP A 147 13.56 8.98 -15.41
CA ASP A 147 14.26 10.27 -15.34
C ASP A 147 14.78 10.61 -13.93
N ASN A 148 14.11 10.14 -12.87
CA ASN A 148 14.34 10.65 -11.50
C ASN A 148 14.61 9.58 -10.44
N LEU A 149 14.14 8.34 -10.62
CA LEU A 149 14.19 7.32 -9.57
C LEU A 149 15.27 6.26 -9.82
N MET A 150 15.43 5.85 -11.07
CA MET A 150 16.40 4.82 -11.46
C MET A 150 17.84 5.24 -11.12
N GLY A 151 18.55 4.38 -10.39
CA GLY A 151 19.91 4.63 -9.90
C GLY A 151 20.00 5.60 -8.72
N GLY A 152 18.88 6.18 -8.26
CA GLY A 152 18.86 7.09 -7.12
C GLY A 152 19.20 6.39 -5.81
N THR A 153 20.08 6.99 -5.02
CA THR A 153 20.33 6.60 -3.62
C THR A 153 19.25 7.19 -2.70
N GLN A 154 19.26 6.81 -1.42
CA GLN A 154 18.36 7.44 -0.43
C GLN A 154 18.55 8.96 -0.38
N GLU A 155 19.79 9.46 -0.50
CA GLU A 155 20.08 10.90 -0.50
C GLU A 155 19.44 11.58 -1.72
N ASP A 156 19.59 10.98 -2.91
CA ASP A 156 19.01 11.51 -4.15
C ASP A 156 17.48 11.56 -4.08
N ILE A 157 16.84 10.47 -3.63
CA ILE A 157 15.38 10.38 -3.54
C ILE A 157 14.82 11.32 -2.44
N ASN A 158 15.55 11.53 -1.35
CA ASN A 158 15.17 12.51 -0.32
C ASN A 158 15.33 13.96 -0.81
N ALA A 159 16.21 14.21 -1.78
CA ALA A 159 16.42 15.53 -2.36
C ALA A 159 15.41 15.90 -3.45
N ILE A 160 14.59 14.96 -3.92
CA ILE A 160 13.53 15.22 -4.90
C ILE A 160 12.49 16.16 -4.27
N GLU A 161 12.38 17.36 -4.85
CA GLU A 161 11.33 18.29 -4.47
C GLU A 161 9.96 17.76 -4.94
N PRO A 162 8.95 17.77 -4.05
CA PRO A 162 7.60 17.42 -4.44
C PRO A 162 7.11 18.28 -5.61
N MET A 163 6.46 17.63 -6.57
CA MET A 163 5.87 18.32 -7.71
C MET A 163 4.64 19.11 -7.23
N HIS A 164 4.71 20.44 -7.30
CA HIS A 164 3.63 21.38 -6.98
C HIS A 164 3.59 22.47 -8.07
N GLY A 165 2.55 22.52 -8.90
CA GLY A 165 2.48 23.59 -9.93
C GLY A 165 1.21 23.65 -10.77
N GLU A 166 0.89 24.85 -11.26
CA GLU A 166 -0.19 25.12 -12.24
C GLU A 166 0.18 24.64 -13.67
N VAL A 167 1.48 24.45 -13.96
CA VAL A 167 2.02 23.88 -15.19
C VAL A 167 3.14 22.93 -14.82
N ASP A 168 2.78 21.70 -14.48
CA ASP A 168 3.69 20.59 -14.28
C ASP A 168 3.77 19.76 -15.58
N ALA A 169 4.92 19.18 -15.90
CA ALA A 169 5.03 18.20 -16.99
C ALA A 169 4.06 17.02 -16.78
N TYR A 170 3.65 16.81 -15.52
CA TYR A 170 2.74 15.78 -15.06
C TYR A 170 1.36 16.32 -14.65
N THR A 171 0.93 17.47 -15.17
CA THR A 171 -0.36 18.11 -14.83
C THR A 171 -1.50 17.08 -14.89
N GLY A 172 -2.19 16.86 -13.77
CA GLY A 172 -3.29 15.87 -13.68
C GLY A 172 -2.87 14.44 -13.31
N ALA A 173 -1.58 14.17 -13.15
CA ALA A 173 -1.00 12.90 -12.68
C ALA A 173 -0.04 13.08 -11.48
N THR A 174 0.25 14.30 -11.05
CA THR A 174 1.30 14.66 -10.07
C THR A 174 1.30 13.89 -8.74
N VAL A 175 0.13 13.52 -8.22
CA VAL A 175 0.02 12.89 -6.89
C VAL A 175 0.62 11.49 -6.86
N THR A 176 0.46 10.72 -7.94
CA THR A 176 0.95 9.34 -8.00
C THR A 176 2.49 9.26 -7.99
N PRO A 177 3.24 10.00 -8.84
CA PRO A 177 4.68 10.03 -8.76
C PRO A 177 5.20 10.62 -7.45
N ASN A 178 4.53 11.64 -6.88
CA ASN A 178 4.88 12.19 -5.56
C ASN A 178 4.81 11.12 -4.46
N ASN A 179 3.79 10.28 -4.46
CA ASN A 179 3.65 9.20 -3.49
C ASN A 179 4.54 7.99 -3.79
N ALA A 180 4.94 7.76 -5.04
CA ALA A 180 5.96 6.78 -5.39
C ALA A 180 7.33 7.17 -4.79
N VAL A 181 7.72 8.45 -4.87
CA VAL A 181 8.93 8.98 -4.21
C VAL A 181 8.84 8.76 -2.70
N ARG A 182 7.75 9.19 -2.07
CA ARG A 182 7.55 9.06 -0.62
C ARG A 182 7.54 7.61 -0.14
N MET A 183 6.96 6.71 -0.93
CA MET A 183 7.03 5.26 -0.67
C MET A 183 8.47 4.76 -0.72
N LEU A 184 9.27 5.17 -1.72
CA LEU A 184 10.69 4.82 -1.78
C LEU A 184 11.48 5.36 -0.57
N GLN A 185 11.19 6.57 -0.11
CA GLN A 185 11.82 7.15 1.09
C GLN A 185 11.63 6.24 2.31
N GLY A 186 10.40 5.79 2.56
CA GLY A 186 10.11 4.82 3.62
C GLY A 186 10.73 3.44 3.36
N LEU A 187 10.76 2.98 2.10
CA LEU A 187 11.39 1.71 1.74
C LEU A 187 12.91 1.72 1.99
N PHE A 188 13.61 2.83 1.75
CA PHE A 188 15.04 2.93 2.07
C PHE A 188 15.30 2.81 3.55
N GLU A 189 14.50 3.46 4.40
CA GLU A 189 14.62 3.31 5.85
C GLU A 189 14.41 1.85 6.25
N TYR A 190 13.34 1.23 5.74
CA TYR A 190 13.04 -0.19 5.96
C TYR A 190 14.18 -1.12 5.51
N HIS A 191 14.77 -0.86 4.33
CA HIS A 191 15.87 -1.62 3.75
C HIS A 191 17.15 -1.47 4.58
N ASN A 192 17.51 -0.24 4.92
CA ASN A 192 18.76 0.06 5.62
C ASN A 192 18.79 -0.54 7.02
N GLU A 193 17.65 -0.60 7.72
CA GLU A 193 17.56 -1.28 9.02
C GLU A 193 17.86 -2.78 8.98
N ARG A 194 17.73 -3.41 7.80
CA ARG A 194 17.79 -4.87 7.62
C ARG A 194 19.03 -5.35 6.86
N TYR A 195 19.49 -4.58 5.89
CA TYR A 195 20.47 -5.03 4.89
C TYR A 195 21.73 -4.19 4.76
N MET A 196 21.81 -3.02 5.42
CA MET A 196 22.96 -2.11 5.41
C MET A 196 23.59 -2.00 6.80
#